data_AF-A0AAV5X719-F1
#
_entry.id   AF-A0AAV5X719-F1
#
_cell.length_a   1.000
_cell.length_b   1.000
_cell.length_c   1.000
_cell.angle_alpha   90.00
_cell.angle_beta   90.00
_cell.angle_gamma   90.00
#
_symmetry.space_group_name_H-M   'P 1'
#
loop_
_entity.id
_entity.type
_entity.pdbx_description
1 polymer ?
#
loop_
_entity_poly.entity_id
_entity_poly.type
_entity_poly.pdbx_seq_one_letter_code
_entity_poly.pdbx_strand_id
1 'polypeptide(L)'
;MSMVSTTRGHSRAATVDTTAAGGVASGDLRFDWTVTILSGLFLGGGVLDVWAHNHQGTAGKLETFFTPWHAVLYAGWFLVTIFLLATAIRNHARGYAWRLALPAGYPLALVGALIFTGGGVFDMIWHLLFGIEEGIEATYSPSHLLLGLGLVLLMSGPLRAAWWNPEAAGWRAAGPMVISLGLTLTALTLYAQFADPLTSPWAALSQRERVAGLPDLGHTIGIAAVLLNTGVVMGTVLPAVLRRPLPPGALSVAFTLNATLMATSFGTAPYRPLLLRVAAAAAAGIAADLLLLWLRPSAQRPAALRGFAFAVPAILYLFHFLAVMATPGIWWSTHLWTGSIALAGLAGALLSYAFVPPARRGAAWT
;
A
#
# COMPACT_ATOMS: atom_id res chain seq x y z
N MET A 1 -14.43 -77.49 -13.53
CA MET A 1 -13.59 -76.40 -12.98
C MET A 1 -12.99 -75.64 -14.15
N SER A 2 -13.63 -74.54 -14.57
CA SER A 2 -13.16 -73.69 -15.66
C SER A 2 -13.40 -72.23 -15.28
N MET A 3 -12.39 -71.40 -15.53
CA MET A 3 -12.31 -69.98 -15.20
C MET A 3 -13.26 -69.14 -16.06
N VAL A 4 -13.84 -68.08 -15.47
CA VAL A 4 -14.13 -66.84 -16.20
C VAL A 4 -13.79 -65.66 -15.29
N SER A 5 -12.85 -64.84 -15.76
CA SER A 5 -12.47 -63.54 -15.25
C SER A 5 -13.49 -62.50 -15.75
N THR A 6 -13.94 -61.57 -14.90
CA THR A 6 -14.43 -60.27 -15.37
C THR A 6 -13.97 -59.11 -14.47
N THR A 7 -13.27 -58.23 -15.16
CA THR A 7 -12.73 -56.89 -14.93
C THR A 7 -13.48 -55.89 -14.03
N ARG A 8 -12.65 -55.06 -13.36
CA ARG A 8 -12.94 -53.81 -12.64
C ARG A 8 -13.83 -52.83 -13.41
N GLY A 9 -14.72 -52.17 -12.67
CA GLY A 9 -15.26 -50.84 -12.99
C GLY A 9 -15.25 -49.97 -11.73
N HIS A 10 -14.21 -49.16 -11.54
CA HIS A 10 -14.24 -48.06 -10.56
C HIS A 10 -14.87 -46.85 -11.25
N SER A 11 -16.18 -46.68 -11.09
CA SER A 11 -16.83 -45.42 -11.41
C SER A 11 -16.42 -44.37 -10.38
N ARG A 12 -15.52 -43.47 -10.79
CA ARG A 12 -15.18 -42.26 -10.03
C ARG A 12 -16.40 -41.34 -10.11
N ALA A 13 -17.32 -41.48 -9.16
CA ALA A 13 -18.42 -40.54 -9.01
C ALA A 13 -17.84 -39.14 -8.82
N ALA A 14 -18.12 -38.26 -9.78
CA ALA A 14 -17.87 -36.84 -9.64
C ALA A 14 -18.71 -36.34 -8.46
N THR A 15 -18.07 -36.06 -7.33
CA THR A 15 -18.67 -35.31 -6.24
C THR A 15 -18.96 -33.91 -6.76
N VAL A 16 -20.20 -33.69 -7.21
CA VAL A 16 -20.75 -32.35 -7.41
C VAL A 16 -20.77 -31.70 -6.04
N ASP A 17 -19.88 -30.72 -5.86
CA ASP A 17 -19.78 -29.90 -4.66
C ASP A 17 -21.10 -29.12 -4.52
N THR A 18 -21.99 -29.64 -3.67
CA THR A 18 -23.35 -29.13 -3.42
C THR A 18 -23.35 -27.93 -2.47
N THR A 19 -22.22 -27.24 -2.33
CA THR A 19 -22.06 -26.03 -1.50
C THR A 19 -22.50 -24.73 -2.19
N ALA A 20 -22.93 -24.78 -3.45
CA ALA A 20 -23.27 -23.60 -4.24
C ALA A 20 -24.50 -22.81 -3.76
N ALA A 21 -25.34 -23.37 -2.88
CA ALA A 21 -26.50 -22.67 -2.34
C ALA A 21 -26.13 -21.92 -1.03
N GLY A 22 -25.50 -20.75 -1.18
CA GLY A 22 -25.40 -19.74 -0.10
C GLY A 22 -23.99 -19.38 0.39
N GLY A 23 -22.94 -20.04 -0.09
CA GLY A 23 -21.54 -19.75 0.29
C GLY A 23 -20.86 -18.67 -0.56
N VAL A 24 -19.91 -17.92 0.02
CA VAL A 24 -18.94 -17.09 -0.73
C VAL A 24 -17.98 -18.04 -1.46
N ALA A 25 -17.59 -17.73 -2.71
CA ALA A 25 -16.56 -18.51 -3.40
C ALA A 25 -15.28 -18.62 -2.55
N SER A 26 -14.77 -19.83 -2.33
CA SER A 26 -13.56 -20.03 -1.54
C SER A 26 -12.32 -19.49 -2.29
N GLY A 27 -11.57 -18.61 -1.63
CA GLY A 27 -10.25 -18.23 -2.08
C GLY A 27 -9.26 -19.31 -1.69
N ASP A 28 -8.61 -19.94 -2.66
CA ASP A 28 -7.42 -20.76 -2.40
C ASP A 28 -6.18 -19.87 -2.44
N LEU A 29 -5.14 -20.27 -1.72
CA LEU A 29 -3.89 -19.53 -1.59
C LEU A 29 -3.25 -19.19 -2.95
N ARG A 30 -3.43 -20.05 -3.96
CA ARG A 30 -2.97 -19.80 -5.32
C ARG A 30 -3.62 -18.55 -5.94
N PHE A 31 -4.91 -18.35 -5.66
CA PHE A 31 -5.65 -17.18 -6.14
C PHE A 31 -5.07 -15.91 -5.51
N ASP A 32 -4.86 -15.91 -4.19
CA ASP A 32 -4.34 -14.73 -3.47
C ASP A 32 -2.95 -14.31 -3.96
N TRP A 33 -2.05 -15.27 -4.16
CA TRP A 33 -0.74 -15.02 -4.74
C TRP A 33 -0.81 -14.53 -6.18
N THR A 34 -1.70 -15.10 -6.99
CA THR A 34 -1.88 -14.64 -8.38
C THR A 34 -2.31 -13.18 -8.41
N VAL A 35 -3.35 -12.80 -7.65
CA VAL A 35 -3.78 -11.40 -7.62
C VAL A 35 -2.68 -10.49 -7.07
N THR A 36 -1.94 -10.93 -6.06
CA THR A 36 -0.83 -10.15 -5.48
C THR A 36 0.27 -9.89 -6.50
N ILE A 37 0.70 -10.91 -7.24
CA ILE A 37 1.74 -10.78 -8.26
C ILE A 37 1.27 -9.86 -9.39
N LEU A 38 0.05 -10.05 -9.89
CA LEU A 38 -0.50 -9.19 -10.94
C LEU A 38 -0.68 -7.75 -10.47
N SER A 39 -1.05 -7.54 -9.20
CA SER A 39 -1.10 -6.21 -8.58
C SER A 39 0.29 -5.57 -8.48
N GLY A 40 1.32 -6.36 -8.17
CA GLY A 40 2.72 -5.92 -8.19
C GLY A 40 3.20 -5.53 -9.59
N LEU A 41 2.83 -6.28 -10.63
CA LEU A 41 3.11 -5.91 -12.02
C LEU A 41 2.42 -4.61 -12.43
N PHE A 42 1.14 -4.46 -12.05
CA PHE A 42 0.37 -3.24 -12.30
C PHE A 42 1.01 -2.02 -11.62
N LEU A 43 1.27 -2.08 -10.31
CA LEU A 43 1.90 -0.96 -9.61
C LEU A 43 3.33 -0.72 -10.09
N GLY A 44 4.08 -1.78 -10.43
CA GLY A 44 5.42 -1.66 -11.02
C GLY A 44 5.41 -0.91 -12.35
N GLY A 45 4.40 -1.16 -13.21
CA GLY A 45 4.16 -0.39 -14.42
C GLY A 45 3.86 1.09 -14.12
N GLY A 46 3.07 1.39 -13.09
CA GLY A 46 2.79 2.76 -12.66
C GLY A 46 4.02 3.47 -12.08
N VAL A 47 4.84 2.76 -11.30
CA VAL A 47 6.11 3.29 -10.78
C VAL A 47 7.06 3.63 -11.92
N LEU A 48 7.11 2.79 -12.95
CA LEU A 48 7.91 2.99 -14.15
C LEU A 48 7.43 4.20 -14.97
N ASP A 49 6.11 4.38 -15.07
CA ASP A 49 5.49 5.52 -15.71
C ASP A 49 5.79 6.84 -14.97
N VAL A 50 5.58 6.87 -13.66
CA VAL A 50 5.96 8.00 -12.81
C VAL A 50 7.46 8.30 -12.90
N TRP A 51 8.31 7.27 -12.91
CA TRP A 51 9.74 7.46 -13.11
C TRP A 51 10.03 8.15 -14.44
N ALA A 52 9.37 7.74 -15.52
CA ALA A 52 9.57 8.36 -16.83
C ALA A 52 9.18 9.84 -16.84
N HIS A 53 8.04 10.19 -16.21
CA HIS A 53 7.60 11.58 -16.05
C HIS A 53 8.60 12.44 -15.27
N ASN A 54 9.28 11.87 -14.27
CA ASN A 54 10.24 12.62 -13.45
C ASN A 54 11.66 12.68 -14.03
N HIS A 55 12.04 11.76 -14.93
CA HIS A 55 13.44 11.59 -15.34
C HIS A 55 13.71 11.74 -16.84
N GLN A 56 12.70 11.58 -17.72
CA GLN A 56 12.91 11.68 -19.17
C GLN A 56 12.63 13.07 -19.75
N GLY A 57 12.11 14.00 -18.95
CA GLY A 57 11.85 15.40 -19.33
C GLY A 57 10.77 15.57 -20.41
N THR A 58 10.43 16.83 -20.71
CA THR A 58 9.45 17.27 -21.74
C THR A 58 9.98 17.14 -23.18
N ALA A 59 11.01 16.32 -23.42
CA ALA A 59 11.57 16.11 -24.75
C ALA A 59 10.63 15.23 -25.63
N GLY A 60 9.43 15.74 -25.91
CA GLY A 60 8.49 15.30 -26.94
C GLY A 60 7.91 13.88 -26.82
N LYS A 61 8.21 13.14 -25.75
CA LYS A 61 7.82 11.72 -25.60
C LYS A 61 6.69 11.47 -24.59
N LEU A 62 6.24 12.49 -23.87
CA LEU A 62 5.17 12.41 -22.86
C LEU A 62 3.99 13.35 -23.17
N GLU A 63 3.97 13.99 -24.34
CA GLU A 63 2.90 14.89 -24.82
C GLU A 63 1.66 14.12 -25.32
N THR A 64 1.64 12.79 -25.19
CA THR A 64 0.55 11.94 -25.69
C THR A 64 0.12 10.93 -24.64
N PHE A 65 -1.16 10.60 -24.66
CA PHE A 65 -1.77 9.62 -23.76
C PHE A 65 -1.22 8.19 -23.95
N PHE A 66 -0.61 7.88 -25.10
CA PHE A 66 -0.10 6.55 -25.42
C PHE A 66 1.42 6.55 -25.51
N THR A 67 2.06 6.11 -24.43
CA THR A 67 3.52 5.99 -24.33
C THR A 67 3.90 4.53 -24.08
N PRO A 68 5.16 4.12 -24.34
CA PRO A 68 5.64 2.79 -23.96
C PRO A 68 5.48 2.50 -22.46
N TRP A 69 5.54 3.52 -21.60
CA TRP A 69 5.41 3.38 -20.15
C TRP A 69 3.96 3.14 -19.73
N HIS A 70 3.03 3.91 -20.30
CA HIS A 70 1.59 3.64 -20.20
C HIS A 70 1.24 2.22 -20.68
N ALA A 71 1.89 1.72 -21.75
CA ALA A 71 1.64 0.36 -22.23
C ALA A 71 1.98 -0.71 -21.17
N VAL A 72 3.05 -0.53 -20.38
CA VAL A 72 3.40 -1.44 -19.28
C VAL A 72 2.39 -1.33 -18.13
N LEU A 73 2.00 -0.10 -17.76
CA LEU A 73 0.95 0.16 -16.78
C LEU A 73 -0.37 -0.51 -17.17
N TYR A 74 -0.83 -0.29 -18.40
CA TYR A 74 -2.08 -0.82 -18.94
C TYR A 74 -2.03 -2.34 -19.06
N ALA A 75 -0.89 -2.93 -19.44
CA ALA A 75 -0.73 -4.37 -19.47
C ALA A 75 -0.90 -4.99 -18.06
N GLY A 76 -0.26 -4.42 -17.04
CA GLY A 76 -0.39 -4.88 -15.66
C GLY A 76 -1.83 -4.76 -15.15
N TRP A 77 -2.47 -3.61 -15.36
CA TRP A 77 -3.89 -3.37 -15.04
C TRP A 77 -4.80 -4.38 -15.74
N PHE A 78 -4.61 -4.58 -17.05
CA PHE A 78 -5.44 -5.46 -17.86
C PHE A 78 -5.34 -6.90 -17.36
N LEU A 79 -4.13 -7.39 -17.05
CA LEU A 79 -3.90 -8.75 -16.56
C LEU A 79 -4.63 -9.01 -15.23
N VAL A 80 -4.54 -8.11 -14.25
CA VAL A 80 -5.24 -8.30 -12.97
C VAL A 80 -6.76 -8.18 -13.14
N THR A 81 -7.22 -7.26 -13.98
CA THR A 81 -8.64 -7.02 -14.23
C THR A 81 -9.29 -8.22 -14.91
N ILE A 82 -8.68 -8.74 -15.99
CA ILE A 82 -9.23 -9.89 -16.72
C ILE A 82 -9.20 -11.14 -15.86
N PHE A 83 -8.17 -11.32 -15.02
CA PHE A 83 -8.10 -12.45 -14.09
C PHE A 83 -9.26 -12.44 -13.07
N LEU A 84 -9.54 -11.28 -12.47
CA LEU A 84 -10.66 -11.11 -11.54
C LEU A 84 -12.02 -11.28 -12.26
N LEU A 85 -12.20 -10.66 -13.43
CA LEU A 85 -13.43 -10.80 -14.21
C LEU A 85 -13.67 -12.24 -14.67
N ALA A 86 -12.68 -12.91 -15.23
CA ALA A 86 -12.79 -14.29 -15.68
C ALA A 86 -13.10 -15.23 -14.51
N THR A 87 -12.51 -14.98 -13.33
CA THR A 87 -12.84 -15.73 -12.11
C THR A 87 -14.29 -15.50 -11.68
N ALA A 88 -14.74 -14.26 -11.66
CA ALA A 88 -16.11 -13.90 -11.31
C ALA A 88 -17.13 -14.52 -12.29
N ILE A 89 -16.90 -14.39 -13.60
CA ILE A 89 -17.73 -14.98 -14.66
C ILE A 89 -17.79 -16.50 -14.51
N ARG A 90 -16.64 -17.15 -14.34
CA ARG A 90 -16.56 -18.61 -14.18
C ARG A 90 -17.33 -19.08 -12.94
N ASN A 91 -17.19 -18.40 -11.82
CA ASN A 91 -17.89 -18.75 -10.60
C ASN A 91 -19.39 -18.45 -10.72
N HIS A 92 -19.77 -17.36 -11.37
CA HIS A 92 -21.18 -17.07 -11.67
C HIS A 92 -21.82 -18.15 -12.55
N ALA A 93 -21.13 -18.60 -13.60
CA ALA A 93 -21.57 -19.72 -14.44
C ALA A 93 -21.70 -21.05 -13.68
N ARG A 94 -21.07 -21.18 -12.50
CA ARG A 94 -21.21 -22.32 -11.58
C ARG A 94 -22.33 -22.15 -10.55
N GLY A 95 -23.10 -21.07 -10.64
CA GLY A 95 -24.28 -20.82 -9.80
C GLY A 95 -24.08 -19.80 -8.67
N TYR A 96 -22.89 -19.23 -8.50
CA TYR A 96 -22.67 -18.19 -7.49
C TYR A 96 -23.36 -16.88 -7.90
N ALA A 97 -24.02 -16.18 -6.97
CA ALA A 97 -24.47 -14.80 -7.22
C ALA A 97 -23.26 -13.89 -7.50
N TRP A 98 -23.40 -12.88 -8.36
CA TRP A 98 -22.30 -11.96 -8.72
C TRP A 98 -21.58 -11.36 -7.50
N ARG A 99 -22.33 -10.99 -6.46
CA ARG A 99 -21.78 -10.44 -5.21
C ARG A 99 -20.88 -11.42 -4.44
N LEU A 100 -21.04 -12.72 -4.69
CA LEU A 100 -20.35 -13.83 -4.01
C LEU A 100 -19.42 -14.59 -4.97
N ALA A 101 -19.32 -14.15 -6.24
CA ALA A 101 -18.58 -14.84 -7.28
C ALA A 101 -17.06 -14.70 -7.13
N LEU A 102 -16.59 -13.76 -6.31
CA LEU A 102 -15.18 -13.64 -5.93
C LEU A 102 -14.98 -13.98 -4.45
N PRO A 103 -13.79 -14.47 -4.07
CA PRO A 103 -13.44 -14.66 -2.67
C PRO A 103 -13.58 -13.38 -1.84
N ALA A 104 -13.92 -13.53 -0.56
CA ALA A 104 -14.11 -12.40 0.33
C ALA A 104 -12.91 -11.44 0.31
N GLY A 105 -13.17 -10.12 0.26
CA GLY A 105 -12.15 -9.08 0.13
C GLY A 105 -11.83 -8.64 -1.31
N TYR A 106 -12.04 -9.51 -2.30
CA TYR A 106 -11.78 -9.23 -3.72
C TYR A 106 -12.90 -8.55 -4.51
N PRO A 107 -14.20 -8.59 -4.13
CA PRO A 107 -15.22 -7.81 -4.85
C PRO A 107 -14.89 -6.32 -4.95
N LEU A 108 -14.37 -5.73 -3.87
CA LEU A 108 -13.94 -4.33 -3.86
C LEU A 108 -12.67 -4.09 -4.69
N ALA A 109 -11.83 -5.12 -4.89
CA ALA A 109 -10.66 -5.02 -5.77
C ALA A 109 -11.10 -5.02 -7.25
N LEU A 110 -12.12 -5.83 -7.60
CA LEU A 110 -12.74 -5.77 -8.93
C LEU A 110 -13.43 -4.42 -9.16
N VAL A 111 -14.15 -3.89 -8.18
CA VAL A 111 -14.70 -2.52 -8.27
C VAL A 111 -13.59 -1.49 -8.50
N GLY A 112 -12.48 -1.59 -7.75
CA GLY A 112 -11.30 -0.74 -7.97
C GLY A 112 -10.75 -0.85 -9.39
N ALA A 113 -10.65 -2.07 -9.92
CA ALA A 113 -10.21 -2.31 -11.30
C ALA A 113 -11.10 -1.65 -12.34
N LEU A 114 -12.43 -1.70 -12.14
CA LEU A 114 -13.42 -1.09 -13.03
C LEU A 114 -13.47 0.44 -12.90
N ILE A 115 -13.29 0.96 -11.67
CA ILE A 115 -13.11 2.40 -11.43
C ILE A 115 -11.86 2.90 -12.16
N PHE A 116 -10.76 2.12 -12.14
CA PHE A 116 -9.55 2.47 -12.87
C PHE A 116 -9.82 2.51 -14.40
N THR A 117 -10.61 1.58 -14.95
CA THR A 117 -11.04 1.64 -16.36
C THR A 117 -11.77 2.94 -16.67
N GLY A 118 -12.79 3.26 -15.86
CA GLY A 118 -13.57 4.48 -16.04
C GLY A 118 -12.73 5.73 -15.85
N GLY A 119 -11.82 5.69 -14.89
CA GLY A 119 -10.81 6.72 -14.65
C GLY A 119 -9.92 6.94 -15.85
N GLY A 120 -9.41 5.90 -16.51
CA GLY A 120 -8.53 6.05 -17.68
C GLY A 120 -9.25 6.63 -18.90
N VAL A 121 -10.50 6.23 -19.12
CA VAL A 121 -11.34 6.84 -20.18
C VAL A 121 -11.64 8.31 -19.85
N PHE A 122 -11.97 8.59 -18.59
CA PHE A 122 -12.22 9.94 -18.13
C PHE A 122 -10.96 10.81 -18.23
N ASP A 123 -9.80 10.27 -17.90
CA ASP A 123 -8.49 10.93 -17.99
C ASP A 123 -8.13 11.29 -19.42
N MET A 124 -8.34 10.36 -20.37
CA MET A 124 -8.19 10.67 -21.79
C MET A 124 -9.11 11.83 -22.22
N ILE A 125 -10.39 11.80 -21.83
CA ILE A 125 -11.35 12.88 -22.15
C ILE A 125 -10.91 14.20 -21.49
N TRP A 126 -10.44 14.12 -20.25
CA TRP A 126 -9.99 15.26 -19.47
C TRP A 126 -8.82 15.97 -20.17
N HIS A 127 -7.82 15.21 -20.61
CA HIS A 127 -6.70 15.74 -21.38
C HIS A 127 -7.11 16.34 -22.71
N LEU A 128 -8.11 15.78 -23.40
CA LEU A 128 -8.64 16.36 -24.65
C LEU A 128 -9.35 17.70 -24.44
N LEU A 129 -9.98 17.90 -23.27
CA LEU A 129 -10.74 19.11 -22.97
C LEU A 129 -9.89 20.21 -22.31
N PHE A 130 -8.95 19.83 -21.44
CA PHE A 130 -8.24 20.74 -20.55
C PHE A 130 -6.71 20.73 -20.72
N GLY A 131 -6.16 19.84 -21.57
CA GLY A 131 -4.73 19.67 -21.76
C GLY A 131 -4.09 18.72 -20.74
N ILE A 132 -2.77 18.55 -20.82
CA ILE A 132 -1.98 17.72 -19.91
C ILE A 132 -1.52 18.59 -18.74
N GLU A 133 -1.83 18.17 -17.51
CA GLU A 133 -1.46 18.91 -16.30
C GLU A 133 0.04 18.82 -15.99
N GLU A 134 0.59 19.89 -15.39
CA GLU A 134 1.99 19.96 -14.98
C GLU A 134 2.15 20.02 -13.45
N GLY A 135 3.32 19.57 -12.97
CA GLY A 135 3.70 19.71 -11.56
C GLY A 135 2.78 18.94 -10.62
N ILE A 136 2.22 19.64 -9.63
CA ILE A 136 1.34 19.01 -8.62
C ILE A 136 -0.02 18.64 -9.24
N GLU A 137 -0.51 19.41 -10.21
CA GLU A 137 -1.84 19.19 -10.81
C GLU A 137 -1.95 17.84 -11.51
N ALA A 138 -0.83 17.35 -12.07
CA ALA A 138 -0.73 16.01 -12.69
C ALA A 138 -1.14 14.86 -11.76
N THR A 139 -1.08 15.03 -10.43
CA THR A 139 -1.53 13.99 -9.48
C THR A 139 -2.93 14.26 -8.93
N TYR A 140 -3.39 15.51 -8.90
CA TYR A 140 -4.62 15.92 -8.22
C TYR A 140 -5.77 16.31 -9.13
N SER A 141 -5.61 16.17 -10.45
CA SER A 141 -6.74 16.35 -11.35
C SER A 141 -7.86 15.34 -11.04
N PRO A 142 -9.13 15.70 -11.27
CA PRO A 142 -10.25 14.82 -10.96
C PRO A 142 -10.14 13.42 -11.58
N SER A 143 -9.55 13.31 -12.77
CA SER A 143 -9.32 12.03 -13.43
C SER A 143 -8.25 11.18 -12.75
N HIS A 144 -7.12 11.78 -12.38
CA HIS A 144 -6.07 11.10 -11.62
C HIS A 144 -6.55 10.67 -10.23
N LEU A 145 -7.37 11.47 -9.54
CA LEU A 145 -7.95 11.05 -8.26
C LEU A 145 -8.88 9.84 -8.40
N LEU A 146 -9.61 9.74 -9.51
CA LEU A 146 -10.45 8.56 -9.80
C LEU A 146 -9.59 7.33 -10.08
N LEU A 147 -8.50 7.47 -10.83
CA LEU A 147 -7.50 6.42 -11.03
C LEU A 147 -6.89 5.98 -9.69
N GLY A 148 -6.52 6.92 -8.83
CA GLY A 148 -5.96 6.66 -7.50
C GLY A 148 -6.90 5.89 -6.59
N LEU A 149 -8.18 6.27 -6.59
CA LEU A 149 -9.22 5.51 -5.88
C LEU A 149 -9.27 4.07 -6.38
N GLY A 150 -9.33 3.87 -7.70
CA GLY A 150 -9.34 2.53 -8.31
C GLY A 150 -8.11 1.71 -7.91
N LEU A 151 -6.93 2.33 -7.97
CA LEU A 151 -5.65 1.73 -7.61
C LEU A 151 -5.62 1.27 -6.14
N VAL A 152 -5.96 2.13 -5.18
CA VAL A 152 -5.95 1.81 -3.75
C VAL A 152 -6.94 0.68 -3.42
N LEU A 153 -8.14 0.71 -4.01
CA LEU A 153 -9.15 -0.33 -3.80
C LEU A 153 -8.70 -1.69 -4.36
N LEU A 154 -8.00 -1.70 -5.49
CA LEU A 154 -7.42 -2.90 -6.09
C LEU A 154 -6.26 -3.43 -5.24
N MET A 155 -5.27 -2.58 -4.92
CA MET A 155 -4.05 -2.97 -4.19
C MET A 155 -4.34 -3.55 -2.82
N SER A 156 -5.37 -3.06 -2.13
CA SER A 156 -5.76 -3.54 -0.81
C SER A 156 -6.62 -4.81 -0.81
N GLY A 157 -6.87 -5.42 -1.98
CA GLY A 157 -7.64 -6.66 -2.13
C GLY A 157 -7.13 -7.81 -1.24
N PRO A 158 -5.89 -8.29 -1.43
CA PRO A 158 -5.34 -9.36 -0.59
C PRO A 158 -5.26 -8.98 0.91
N LEU A 159 -5.00 -7.70 1.23
CA LEU A 159 -5.03 -7.22 2.61
C LEU A 159 -6.41 -7.37 3.26
N ARG A 160 -7.48 -6.99 2.54
CA ARG A 160 -8.87 -7.18 3.00
C ARG A 160 -9.27 -8.65 3.04
N ALA A 161 -8.81 -9.45 2.07
CA ALA A 161 -9.10 -10.88 2.02
C ALA A 161 -8.57 -11.61 3.26
N ALA A 162 -7.37 -11.25 3.71
CA ALA A 162 -6.77 -11.82 4.91
C ALA A 162 -7.58 -11.58 6.19
N TRP A 163 -8.46 -10.56 6.24
CA TRP A 163 -9.35 -10.34 7.39
C TRP A 163 -10.42 -11.42 7.54
N TRP A 164 -10.71 -12.17 6.48
CA TRP A 164 -11.67 -13.27 6.47
C TRP A 164 -11.03 -14.62 6.80
N ASN A 165 -9.71 -14.67 6.95
CA ASN A 165 -8.97 -15.86 7.35
C ASN A 165 -7.91 -15.49 8.43
N PRO A 166 -8.33 -15.26 9.69
CA PRO A 166 -7.45 -14.79 10.75
C PRO A 166 -6.47 -15.86 11.26
N GLU A 167 -6.78 -17.14 11.07
CA GLU A 167 -6.00 -18.26 11.62
C GLU A 167 -4.79 -18.66 10.79
N ALA A 168 -4.75 -18.25 9.52
CA ALA A 168 -3.62 -18.57 8.67
C ALA A 168 -2.32 -17.95 9.23
N ALA A 169 -1.22 -18.70 9.22
CA ALA A 169 0.06 -18.26 9.79
C ALA A 169 1.22 -18.47 8.82
N GLY A 170 2.29 -17.71 9.04
CA GLY A 170 3.52 -17.80 8.25
C GLY A 170 3.45 -17.15 6.87
N TRP A 171 4.62 -16.98 6.25
CA TRP A 171 4.78 -16.28 4.97
C TRP A 171 4.00 -16.88 3.82
N ARG A 172 3.86 -18.21 3.79
CA ARG A 172 3.11 -18.87 2.73
C ARG A 172 1.66 -18.38 2.67
N ALA A 173 1.02 -18.16 3.82
CA ALA A 173 -0.39 -17.78 3.91
C ALA A 173 -0.63 -16.30 4.23
N ALA A 174 0.37 -15.57 4.74
CA ALA A 174 0.28 -14.13 5.01
C ALA A 174 1.03 -13.27 3.98
N GLY A 175 1.86 -13.88 3.12
CA GLY A 175 2.64 -13.16 2.11
C GLY A 175 1.80 -12.27 1.18
N PRO A 176 0.66 -12.74 0.62
CA PRO A 176 -0.24 -11.91 -0.17
C PRO A 176 -0.69 -10.64 0.55
N MET A 177 -1.08 -10.77 1.81
CA MET A 177 -1.49 -9.66 2.69
C MET A 177 -0.35 -8.68 2.94
N VAL A 178 0.86 -9.18 3.24
CA VAL A 178 2.03 -8.33 3.54
C VAL A 178 2.48 -7.55 2.31
N ILE A 179 2.52 -8.20 1.14
CA ILE A 179 2.88 -7.52 -0.11
C ILE A 179 1.78 -6.50 -0.46
N SER A 180 0.50 -6.89 -0.36
CA SER A 180 -0.64 -5.97 -0.55
C SER A 180 -0.62 -4.78 0.41
N LEU A 181 -0.19 -4.97 1.66
CA LEU A 181 0.03 -3.87 2.62
C LEU A 181 1.08 -2.88 2.09
N GLY A 182 2.23 -3.38 1.63
CA GLY A 182 3.27 -2.55 1.04
C GLY A 182 2.81 -1.84 -0.25
N LEU A 183 2.15 -2.55 -1.17
CA LEU A 183 1.62 -1.97 -2.41
C LEU A 183 0.54 -0.92 -2.14
N THR A 184 -0.34 -1.15 -1.15
CA THR A 184 -1.37 -0.17 -0.75
C THR A 184 -0.72 1.06 -0.12
N LEU A 185 0.28 0.85 0.74
CA LEU A 185 1.05 1.95 1.31
C LEU A 185 1.72 2.77 0.20
N THR A 186 2.34 2.13 -0.78
CA THR A 186 2.94 2.80 -1.94
C THR A 186 1.94 3.56 -2.78
N ALA A 187 0.77 2.98 -3.07
CA ALA A 187 -0.29 3.69 -3.78
C ALA A 187 -0.70 4.96 -3.01
N LEU A 188 -0.88 4.88 -1.69
CA LEU A 188 -1.23 6.05 -0.87
C LEU A 188 -0.09 7.08 -0.82
N THR A 189 1.17 6.67 -0.72
CA THR A 189 2.30 7.60 -0.69
C THR A 189 2.57 8.25 -2.04
N LEU A 190 2.27 7.59 -3.16
CA LEU A 190 2.30 8.21 -4.50
C LEU A 190 1.33 9.40 -4.55
N TYR A 191 0.08 9.21 -4.12
CA TYR A 191 -0.91 10.30 -4.06
C TYR A 191 -0.66 11.29 -2.91
N ALA A 192 0.30 11.03 -2.02
CA ALA A 192 0.77 11.95 -0.98
C ALA A 192 2.18 12.49 -1.26
N GLN A 193 2.72 12.29 -2.47
CA GLN A 193 4.12 12.57 -2.80
C GLN A 193 4.58 14.01 -2.52
N PHE A 194 3.67 14.99 -2.64
CA PHE A 194 3.93 16.41 -2.38
C PHE A 194 4.45 16.68 -0.96
N ALA A 195 4.15 15.76 -0.06
CA ALA A 195 4.45 15.83 1.36
C ALA A 195 5.11 14.52 1.84
N ASP A 196 5.85 13.84 0.96
CA ASP A 196 6.64 12.66 1.31
C ASP A 196 8.07 13.05 1.76
N PRO A 197 8.45 12.81 3.03
CA PRO A 197 9.78 13.18 3.52
C PRO A 197 10.91 12.36 2.89
N LEU A 198 10.62 11.17 2.36
CA LEU A 198 11.64 10.34 1.71
C LEU A 198 12.07 10.94 0.38
N THR A 199 11.17 11.47 -0.44
CA THR A 199 11.50 12.09 -1.73
C THR A 199 11.84 13.58 -1.58
N SER A 200 11.14 14.29 -0.70
CA SER A 200 11.30 15.73 -0.43
C SER A 200 11.75 15.99 1.01
N PRO A 201 13.04 15.81 1.33
CA PRO A 201 13.55 15.90 2.71
C PRO A 201 13.76 17.36 3.13
N TRP A 202 12.69 18.07 3.50
CA TRP A 202 12.72 19.51 3.83
C TRP A 202 13.76 19.93 4.88
N ALA A 203 14.18 19.01 5.75
CA ALA A 203 15.23 19.25 6.74
C ALA A 203 16.67 19.16 6.20
N ALA A 204 16.87 18.61 5.00
CA ALA A 204 18.18 18.45 4.37
C ALA A 204 18.78 19.81 4.01
N LEU A 205 20.08 19.99 4.23
CA LEU A 205 20.78 21.24 3.91
C LEU A 205 20.62 21.65 2.44
N SER A 206 20.50 20.68 1.52
CA SER A 206 20.23 20.90 0.10
C SER A 206 18.89 21.60 -0.19
N GLN A 207 17.96 21.61 0.77
CA GLN A 207 16.67 22.32 0.64
C GLN A 207 16.74 23.75 1.16
N ARG A 208 17.76 24.10 1.96
CA ARG A 208 17.85 25.41 2.62
C ARG A 208 17.85 26.56 1.60
N GLU A 209 18.61 26.43 0.52
CA GLU A 209 18.71 27.45 -0.51
C GLU A 209 17.38 27.63 -1.26
N ARG A 210 16.62 26.54 -1.50
CA ARG A 210 15.31 26.58 -2.16
C ARG A 210 14.28 27.42 -1.40
N VAL A 211 14.46 27.58 -0.08
CA VAL A 211 13.55 28.32 0.81
C VAL A 211 14.24 29.50 1.51
N ALA A 212 15.38 29.98 1.02
CA ALA A 212 16.19 30.98 1.71
C ALA A 212 15.42 32.28 2.03
N GLY A 213 14.46 32.67 1.18
CA GLY A 213 13.60 33.84 1.42
C GLY A 213 12.39 33.59 2.32
N LEU A 214 12.05 32.33 2.62
CA LEU A 214 10.88 31.91 3.39
C LEU A 214 11.19 30.68 4.27
N PRO A 215 12.19 30.73 5.18
CA PRO A 215 12.63 29.56 5.93
C PRO A 215 11.53 28.94 6.78
N ASP A 216 10.65 29.76 7.38
CA ASP A 216 9.53 29.29 8.19
C ASP A 216 8.47 28.53 7.38
N LEU A 217 8.31 28.87 6.10
CA LEU A 217 7.46 28.09 5.19
C LEU A 217 8.04 26.70 4.97
N GLY A 218 9.36 26.59 4.74
CA GLY A 218 10.05 25.31 4.61
C GLY A 218 9.96 24.44 5.87
N HIS A 219 10.09 25.05 7.06
CA HIS A 219 9.84 24.38 8.33
C HIS A 219 8.40 23.85 8.42
N THR A 220 7.43 24.70 8.11
CA THR A 220 6.00 24.36 8.20
C THR A 220 5.63 23.21 7.27
N ILE A 221 6.04 23.28 6.00
CA ILE A 221 5.78 22.23 5.02
C ILE A 221 6.46 20.92 5.44
N GLY A 222 7.71 20.97 5.91
CA GLY A 222 8.41 19.78 6.37
C GLY A 222 7.74 19.10 7.57
N ILE A 223 7.27 19.88 8.55
CA ILE A 223 6.55 19.33 9.72
C ILE A 223 5.19 18.76 9.30
N ALA A 224 4.47 19.47 8.42
CA ALA A 224 3.20 18.99 7.87
C ALA A 224 3.39 17.67 7.09
N ALA A 225 4.46 17.56 6.30
CA ALA A 225 4.83 16.34 5.58
C ALA A 225 5.09 15.16 6.53
N VAL A 226 5.85 15.39 7.60
CA VAL A 226 6.08 14.38 8.66
C VAL A 226 4.76 13.88 9.25
N LEU A 227 3.83 14.78 9.58
CA LEU A 227 2.54 14.44 10.16
C LEU A 227 1.62 13.72 9.18
N LEU A 228 1.52 14.20 7.93
CA LEU A 228 0.70 13.57 6.90
C LEU A 228 1.19 12.17 6.58
N ASN A 229 2.50 12.02 6.34
CA ASN A 229 3.11 10.71 6.07
C ASN A 229 2.96 9.76 7.27
N THR A 230 3.09 10.26 8.51
CA THR A 230 2.74 9.47 9.71
C THR A 230 1.30 8.96 9.66
N GLY A 231 0.36 9.82 9.27
CA GLY A 231 -1.05 9.47 9.08
C GLY A 231 -1.25 8.36 8.06
N VAL A 232 -0.60 8.47 6.90
CA VAL A 232 -0.66 7.46 5.82
C VAL A 232 -0.05 6.12 6.28
N VAL A 233 1.15 6.14 6.86
CA VAL A 233 1.85 4.94 7.34
C VAL A 233 1.05 4.25 8.44
N MET A 234 0.69 4.97 9.51
CA MET A 234 0.01 4.35 10.65
C MET A 234 -1.46 4.03 10.37
N GLY A 235 -2.13 4.82 9.53
CA GLY A 235 -3.48 4.52 9.03
C GLY A 235 -3.54 3.24 8.20
N THR A 236 -2.42 2.85 7.59
CA THR A 236 -2.29 1.61 6.82
C THR A 236 -1.83 0.44 7.70
N VAL A 237 -0.87 0.67 8.61
CA VAL A 237 -0.28 -0.36 9.50
C VAL A 237 -1.24 -0.81 10.60
N LEU A 238 -1.94 0.11 11.28
CA LEU A 238 -2.79 -0.23 12.42
C LEU A 238 -3.93 -1.20 12.07
N PRO A 239 -4.68 -1.02 10.96
CA PRO A 239 -5.65 -2.02 10.52
C PRO A 239 -5.03 -3.41 10.29
N ALA A 240 -3.82 -3.49 9.73
CA ALA A 240 -3.17 -4.78 9.49
C ALA A 240 -2.80 -5.48 10.82
N VAL A 241 -2.19 -4.74 11.74
CA VAL A 241 -1.78 -5.24 13.06
C VAL A 241 -2.97 -5.67 13.92
N LEU A 242 -4.08 -4.93 13.86
CA LEU A 242 -5.27 -5.21 14.69
C LEU A 242 -6.10 -6.40 14.21
N ARG A 243 -5.94 -6.81 12.95
CA ARG A 243 -6.81 -7.83 12.34
C ARG A 243 -6.21 -9.22 12.40
N ARG A 244 -4.89 -9.35 12.24
CA ARG A 244 -4.22 -10.65 12.21
C ARG A 244 -2.77 -10.53 12.64
N PRO A 245 -2.20 -11.58 13.29
CA PRO A 245 -0.76 -11.61 13.54
C PRO A 245 0.04 -11.51 12.24
N LEU A 246 0.93 -10.54 12.18
CA LEU A 246 1.85 -10.38 11.05
C LEU A 246 3.00 -11.40 11.16
N PRO A 247 3.44 -12.01 10.05
CA PRO A 247 4.63 -12.85 10.07
C PRO A 247 5.89 -12.01 10.38
N PRO A 248 6.95 -12.61 10.96
CA PRO A 248 8.20 -11.90 11.22
C PRO A 248 8.75 -11.27 9.93
N GLY A 249 9.09 -9.98 9.99
CA GLY A 249 9.61 -9.22 8.85
C GLY A 249 8.54 -8.55 7.98
N ALA A 250 7.26 -8.62 8.35
CA ALA A 250 6.18 -8.06 7.56
C ALA A 250 6.31 -6.54 7.37
N LEU A 251 6.58 -5.81 8.45
CA LEU A 251 6.72 -4.35 8.38
C LEU A 251 8.04 -3.94 7.72
N SER A 252 9.10 -4.73 7.92
CA SER A 252 10.35 -4.61 7.18
C SER A 252 10.11 -4.66 5.67
N VAL A 253 9.37 -5.67 5.19
CA VAL A 253 9.03 -5.80 3.77
C VAL A 253 8.15 -4.64 3.30
N ALA A 254 7.09 -4.31 4.03
CA ALA A 254 6.18 -3.23 3.62
C ALA A 254 6.87 -1.87 3.54
N PHE A 255 7.70 -1.51 4.52
CA PHE A 255 8.40 -0.23 4.55
C PHE A 255 9.53 -0.18 3.51
N THR A 256 10.27 -1.28 3.34
CA THR A 256 11.34 -1.36 2.33
C THR A 256 10.78 -1.31 0.92
N LEU A 257 9.69 -2.04 0.66
CA LEU A 257 9.00 -2.01 -0.63
C LEU A 257 8.53 -0.59 -0.93
N ASN A 258 7.86 0.05 0.02
CA ASN A 258 7.39 1.42 -0.13
C ASN A 258 8.51 2.41 -0.42
N ALA A 259 9.55 2.40 0.43
CA ALA A 259 10.68 3.29 0.29
C ALA A 259 11.42 3.08 -1.03
N THR A 260 11.57 1.83 -1.47
CA THR A 260 12.22 1.50 -2.75
C THR A 260 11.42 2.03 -3.92
N LEU A 261 10.10 1.77 -3.96
CA LEU A 261 9.25 2.21 -5.08
C LEU A 261 9.16 3.75 -5.14
N MET A 262 8.99 4.42 -4.00
CA MET A 262 9.00 5.90 -3.94
C MET A 262 10.38 6.47 -4.35
N ALA A 263 11.47 5.85 -3.89
CA ALA A 263 12.82 6.25 -4.30
C ALA A 263 13.04 6.06 -5.80
N THR A 264 12.56 4.95 -6.39
CA THR A 264 12.64 4.73 -7.83
C THR A 264 11.81 5.77 -8.58
N SER A 265 10.59 6.07 -8.15
CA SER A 265 9.70 7.01 -8.85
C SER A 265 10.22 8.47 -8.89
N PHE A 266 10.74 8.99 -7.77
CA PHE A 266 11.05 10.43 -7.63
C PHE A 266 12.51 10.73 -7.27
N GLY A 267 13.37 9.71 -7.25
CA GLY A 267 14.76 9.83 -6.80
C GLY A 267 15.63 10.67 -7.72
N THR A 268 15.59 11.98 -7.58
CA THR A 268 16.48 12.93 -8.30
C THR A 268 17.78 13.23 -7.54
N ALA A 269 17.87 12.80 -6.28
CA ALA A 269 19.06 12.95 -5.46
C ALA A 269 20.20 12.04 -5.96
N PRO A 270 21.48 12.35 -5.64
CA PRO A 270 22.56 11.40 -5.86
C PRO A 270 22.25 10.04 -5.23
N TYR A 271 22.73 8.96 -5.85
CA TYR A 271 22.39 7.59 -5.45
C TYR A 271 22.62 7.30 -3.95
N ARG A 272 23.70 7.83 -3.36
CA ARG A 272 24.05 7.59 -1.95
C ARG A 272 23.01 8.14 -0.95
N PRO A 273 22.64 9.44 -0.96
CA PRO A 273 21.53 9.98 -0.16
C PRO A 273 20.21 9.24 -0.29
N LEU A 274 19.88 8.77 -1.50
CA LEU A 274 18.64 8.04 -1.75
C LEU A 274 18.69 6.64 -1.11
N LEU A 275 19.76 5.88 -1.36
CA LEU A 275 19.94 4.54 -0.79
C LEU A 275 19.96 4.56 0.74
N LEU A 276 20.56 5.56 1.36
CA LEU A 276 20.59 5.65 2.82
C LEU A 276 19.20 5.93 3.43
N ARG A 277 18.35 6.70 2.73
CA ARG A 277 16.95 6.90 3.15
C ARG A 277 16.11 5.63 2.99
N VAL A 278 16.33 4.84 1.93
CA VAL A 278 15.71 3.52 1.77
C VAL A 278 16.17 2.57 2.89
N ALA A 279 17.47 2.55 3.20
CA ALA A 279 18.03 1.77 4.29
C ALA A 279 17.47 2.20 5.66
N ALA A 280 17.25 3.49 5.88
CA ALA A 280 16.61 4.01 7.09
C ALA A 280 15.16 3.51 7.23
N ALA A 281 14.37 3.52 6.14
CA ALA A 281 13.02 2.96 6.15
C ALA A 281 13.02 1.45 6.40
N ALA A 282 13.98 0.71 5.83
CA ALA A 282 14.15 -0.71 6.10
C ALA A 282 14.50 -0.98 7.57
N ALA A 283 15.44 -0.22 8.14
CA ALA A 283 15.79 -0.30 9.56
C ALA A 283 14.60 0.03 10.47
N ALA A 284 13.78 1.01 10.10
CA ALA A 284 12.55 1.34 10.82
C ALA A 284 11.53 0.19 10.78
N GLY A 285 11.40 -0.49 9.64
CA GLY A 285 10.55 -1.67 9.50
C GLY A 285 11.04 -2.84 10.37
N ILE A 286 12.35 -3.07 10.43
CA ILE A 286 12.95 -4.08 11.33
C ILE A 286 12.64 -3.75 12.78
N ALA A 287 12.85 -2.50 13.19
CA ALA A 287 12.51 -2.05 14.53
C ALA A 287 11.01 -2.20 14.83
N ALA A 288 10.14 -1.91 13.86
CA ALA A 288 8.70 -2.11 14.00
C ALA A 288 8.34 -3.59 14.17
N ASP A 289 8.96 -4.51 13.44
CA ASP A 289 8.78 -5.95 13.64
C ASP A 289 9.26 -6.40 15.02
N LEU A 290 10.39 -5.88 15.52
CA LEU A 290 10.85 -6.14 16.89
C LEU A 290 9.85 -5.62 17.94
N LEU A 291 9.26 -4.45 17.71
CA LEU A 291 8.21 -3.91 18.57
C LEU A 291 6.94 -4.77 18.54
N LEU A 292 6.57 -5.35 17.39
CA LEU A 292 5.46 -6.31 17.31
C LEU A 292 5.72 -7.53 18.20
N LEU A 293 6.95 -8.06 18.18
CA LEU A 293 7.33 -9.23 18.98
C LEU A 293 7.36 -8.91 20.48
N TRP A 294 7.88 -7.73 20.84
CA TRP A 294 8.07 -7.31 22.23
C TRP A 294 6.77 -6.83 22.88
N LEU A 295 6.08 -5.86 22.26
CA LEU A 295 4.88 -5.25 22.82
C LEU A 295 3.64 -6.14 22.63
N ARG A 296 3.61 -6.92 21.53
CA ARG A 296 2.44 -7.69 21.07
C ARG A 296 1.17 -6.83 21.10
N PRO A 297 1.15 -5.73 20.32
CA PRO A 297 0.04 -4.78 20.33
C PRO A 297 -1.26 -5.45 19.86
N SER A 298 -2.35 -5.20 20.58
CA SER A 298 -3.69 -5.68 20.22
C SER A 298 -4.77 -4.78 20.83
N ALA A 299 -6.02 -4.93 20.38
CA ALA A 299 -7.16 -4.22 20.97
C ALA A 299 -7.35 -4.54 22.46
N GLN A 300 -6.95 -5.73 22.90
CA GLN A 300 -7.01 -6.16 24.31
C GLN A 300 -5.84 -5.60 25.14
N ARG A 301 -4.79 -5.09 24.50
CA ARG A 301 -3.62 -4.48 25.13
C ARG A 301 -3.45 -3.03 24.66
N PRO A 302 -4.39 -2.13 24.99
CA PRO A 302 -4.42 -0.77 24.43
C PRO A 302 -3.17 0.05 24.77
N ALA A 303 -2.56 -0.15 25.94
CA ALA A 303 -1.30 0.51 26.29
C ALA A 303 -0.14 0.07 25.38
N ALA A 304 -0.04 -1.24 25.09
CA ALA A 304 0.97 -1.77 24.18
C ALA A 304 0.72 -1.30 22.73
N LEU A 305 -0.54 -1.25 22.31
CA LEU A 305 -0.93 -0.71 21.00
C LEU A 305 -0.55 0.78 20.86
N ARG A 306 -0.84 1.60 21.88
CA ARG A 306 -0.49 3.04 21.89
C ARG A 306 1.02 3.24 21.89
N GLY A 307 1.74 2.46 22.70
CA GLY A 307 3.21 2.48 22.73
C GLY A 307 3.81 2.09 21.38
N PHE A 308 3.27 1.05 20.73
CA PHE A 308 3.65 0.65 19.39
C PHE A 308 3.35 1.76 18.37
N ALA A 309 2.15 2.32 18.40
CA ALA A 309 1.71 3.36 17.48
C ALA A 309 2.50 4.68 17.64
N PHE A 310 3.03 4.96 18.83
CA PHE A 310 3.98 6.03 19.08
C PHE A 310 5.38 5.69 18.54
N ALA A 311 5.89 4.51 18.91
CA ALA A 311 7.29 4.16 18.69
C ALA A 311 7.62 3.98 17.20
N VAL A 312 6.72 3.38 16.40
CA VAL A 312 6.96 3.14 14.97
C VAL A 312 7.28 4.42 14.19
N PRO A 313 6.43 5.46 14.18
CA PRO A 313 6.75 6.70 13.47
C PRO A 313 7.92 7.45 14.12
N ALA A 314 8.04 7.45 15.45
CA ALA A 314 9.19 8.09 16.10
C ALA A 314 10.53 7.47 15.65
N ILE A 315 10.62 6.14 15.56
CA ILE A 315 11.81 5.44 15.08
C ILE A 315 12.02 5.66 13.58
N LEU A 316 10.96 5.64 12.78
CA LEU A 316 11.03 5.95 11.35
C LEU A 316 11.68 7.32 11.11
N TYR A 317 11.22 8.35 11.82
CA TYR A 317 11.76 9.70 11.67
C TYR A 317 13.14 9.87 12.31
N LEU A 318 13.44 9.16 13.40
CA LEU A 318 14.80 9.09 13.93
C LEU A 318 15.77 8.59 12.86
N PHE A 319 15.50 7.44 12.24
CA PHE A 319 16.37 6.91 11.19
C PHE A 319 16.39 7.78 9.93
N HIS A 320 15.25 8.39 9.56
CA HIS A 320 15.20 9.35 8.46
C HIS A 320 16.14 10.54 8.70
N PHE A 321 16.05 11.20 9.86
CA PHE A 321 16.91 12.35 10.17
C PHE A 321 18.38 11.94 10.28
N LEU A 322 18.69 10.78 10.85
CA LEU A 322 20.06 10.25 10.88
C LEU A 322 20.60 10.01 9.46
N ALA A 323 19.79 9.49 8.53
CA ALA A 323 20.18 9.34 7.13
C ALA A 323 20.45 10.69 6.45
N VAL A 324 19.61 11.70 6.72
CA VAL A 324 19.80 13.06 6.19
C VAL A 324 21.06 13.71 6.78
N MET A 325 21.30 13.58 8.09
CA MET A 325 22.51 14.07 8.75
C MET A 325 23.78 13.46 8.16
N ALA A 326 23.76 12.15 7.86
CA ALA A 326 24.90 11.43 7.32
C ALA A 326 25.17 11.70 5.83
N THR A 327 24.30 12.45 5.14
CA THR A 327 24.43 12.75 3.71
C THR A 327 24.53 14.26 3.44
N PRO A 328 23.47 15.03 3.13
CA PRO A 328 23.62 16.48 2.93
C PRO A 328 23.81 17.26 4.24
N GLY A 329 23.58 16.63 5.40
CA GLY A 329 23.44 17.34 6.67
C GLY A 329 22.03 17.92 6.84
N ILE A 330 21.72 18.38 8.05
CA ILE A 330 20.44 19.06 8.36
C ILE A 330 20.66 20.54 8.61
N TRP A 331 19.75 21.39 8.14
CA TRP A 331 19.77 22.83 8.45
C TRP A 331 18.78 23.20 9.55
N TRP A 332 17.88 22.29 9.90
CA TRP A 332 16.93 22.45 11.00
C TRP A 332 17.67 22.47 12.34
N SER A 333 17.19 23.31 13.26
CA SER A 333 17.70 23.34 14.63
C SER A 333 17.39 22.02 15.36
N THR A 334 18.11 21.76 16.46
CA THR A 334 17.85 20.60 17.31
C THR A 334 16.41 20.55 17.79
N HIS A 335 15.80 21.70 18.11
CA HIS A 335 14.41 21.78 18.53
C HIS A 335 13.44 21.27 17.46
N LEU A 336 13.69 21.58 16.18
CA LEU A 336 12.78 21.23 15.10
C LEU A 336 12.84 19.75 14.75
N TRP A 337 14.02 19.18 14.50
CA TRP A 337 14.09 17.78 14.08
C TRP A 337 13.73 16.81 15.22
N THR A 338 14.17 17.10 16.46
CA THR A 338 13.75 16.28 17.63
C THR A 338 12.28 16.47 17.96
N GLY A 339 11.75 17.70 17.84
CA GLY A 339 10.33 18.00 18.00
C GLY A 339 9.46 17.25 16.99
N SER A 340 9.88 17.18 15.73
CA SER A 340 9.17 16.43 14.69
C SER A 340 9.12 14.92 14.95
N ILE A 341 10.17 14.33 15.53
CA ILE A 341 10.15 12.92 15.96
C ILE A 341 9.06 12.71 17.02
N ALA A 342 9.02 13.57 18.03
CA ALA A 342 8.01 13.50 19.09
C ALA A 342 6.59 13.70 18.54
N LEU A 343 6.40 14.68 17.65
CA LEU A 343 5.11 14.95 17.00
C LEU A 343 4.63 13.76 16.15
N ALA A 344 5.51 13.13 15.39
CA ALA A 344 5.17 11.93 14.63
C ALA A 344 4.74 10.78 15.57
N GLY A 345 5.45 10.58 16.68
CA GLY A 345 5.05 9.64 17.72
C GLY A 345 3.66 9.95 18.28
N LEU A 346 3.41 11.20 18.66
CA LEU A 346 2.12 11.61 19.21
C LEU A 346 0.98 11.44 18.19
N ALA A 347 1.20 11.78 16.92
CA ALA A 347 0.21 11.59 15.85
C ALA A 347 -0.14 10.10 15.67
N GLY A 348 0.86 9.22 15.66
CA GLY A 348 0.62 7.76 15.62
C GLY A 348 -0.14 7.26 16.85
N ALA A 349 0.22 7.73 18.04
CA ALA A 349 -0.51 7.41 19.26
C ALA A 349 -1.98 7.88 19.21
N LEU A 350 -2.25 9.10 18.73
CA LEU A 350 -3.61 9.63 18.55
C LEU A 350 -4.43 8.78 17.59
N LEU A 351 -3.86 8.34 16.47
CA LEU A 351 -4.55 7.44 15.53
C LEU A 351 -4.96 6.13 16.20
N SER A 352 -4.16 5.60 17.13
CA SER A 352 -4.54 4.38 17.85
C SER A 352 -5.83 4.53 18.67
N TYR A 353 -6.18 5.75 19.12
CA TYR A 353 -7.46 6.01 19.80
C TYR A 353 -8.65 5.98 18.84
N ALA A 354 -8.45 6.32 17.56
CA ALA A 354 -9.50 6.21 16.55
C ALA A 354 -9.84 4.74 16.22
N PHE A 355 -8.82 3.86 16.25
CA PHE A 355 -9.02 2.43 16.01
C PHE A 355 -9.46 1.65 17.26
N VAL A 356 -8.95 2.02 18.45
CA VAL A 356 -9.29 1.37 19.73
C VAL A 356 -9.63 2.46 20.75
N PRO A 357 -10.92 2.82 20.89
CA PRO A 357 -11.34 3.86 21.81
C PRO A 357 -11.08 3.45 23.27
N PRO A 358 -10.95 4.41 24.20
CA PRO A 358 -10.86 4.12 25.63
C PRO A 358 -12.07 3.29 26.09
N ALA A 359 -11.81 2.29 26.94
CA ALA A 359 -12.89 1.52 27.55
C ALA A 359 -13.84 2.47 28.30
N ARG A 360 -15.14 2.38 28.02
CA ARG A 360 -16.16 3.06 28.83
C ARG A 360 -16.16 2.41 30.21
N ARG A 361 -15.84 3.18 31.26
CA ARG A 361 -16.08 2.72 32.64
C ARG A 361 -17.59 2.62 32.83
N GLY A 362 -18.13 1.41 33.02
CA GLY A 362 -19.50 1.16 33.46
C GLY A 362 -20.58 1.28 32.39
N ALA A 363 -20.89 0.16 31.72
CA ALA A 363 -22.26 -0.12 31.31
C ALA A 363 -22.86 -1.10 32.33
N ALA A 364 -22.93 -0.64 33.57
CA ALA A 364 -23.91 -1.12 34.54
C ALA A 364 -24.98 -0.02 34.59
N TRP A 365 -25.94 -0.10 33.68
CA TRP A 365 -27.24 0.52 33.88
C TRP A 365 -28.21 -0.65 33.93
N THR A 366 -28.67 -0.91 35.15
CA THR A 366 -29.76 -1.80 35.53
C THR A 366 -31.00 -1.59 34.69
#